data_AF-A0A501WGR8-F1
#
_entry.id   AF-A0A501WGR8-F1
#
_cell.length_a   1.000
_cell.length_b   1.000
_cell.length_c   1.000
_cell.angle_alpha   90.00
_cell.angle_beta   90.00
_cell.angle_gamma   90.00
#
_symmetry.space_group_name_H-M   'P 1'
#
loop_
_entity.id
_entity.type
_entity.pdbx_description
1 polymer ?
#
loop_
_entity_poly.entity_id
_entity_poly.type
_entity_poly.pdbx_seq_one_letter_code
_entity_poly.pdbx_strand_id
1 'polypeptide(L)' 'MFIDTGDCSVNSISNRLDSCITCIEPDTDPAMVLVHLACGSDQLVARLTSRSANQLNLQVGNKVWAQIKSVAVVR' A
#
# COMPACT_ATOMS: atom_id res chain seq x y z
N MET A 1 -6.20 4.84 0.88
CA MET A 1 -5.82 3.43 0.66
C MET A 1 -6.72 2.60 1.57
N PHE A 2 -7.52 1.69 1.02
CA PHE A 2 -8.38 0.80 1.78
C PHE A 2 -7.92 -0.64 1.48
N ILE A 3 -7.94 -1.52 2.48
CA ILE A 3 -7.68 -2.96 2.31
C ILE A 3 -8.98 -3.67 2.69
N ASP A 4 -9.49 -4.50 1.79
CA ASP A 4 -10.77 -5.19 1.91
C ASP A 4 -10.56 -6.68 1.68
N THR A 5 -11.14 -7.50 2.57
CA THR A 5 -11.18 -8.98 2.48
C THR A 5 -12.63 -9.39 2.24
N GLY A 6 -13.09 -9.35 0.99
CA GLY A 6 -14.48 -9.65 0.67
C GLY A 6 -14.77 -9.77 -0.83
N ASP A 7 -15.63 -10.73 -1.14
CA ASP A 7 -16.02 -11.30 -2.44
C ASP A 7 -16.51 -10.30 -3.51
N CYS A 8 -16.47 -10.77 -4.76
CA CYS A 8 -16.80 -10.11 -6.02
C CYS A 8 -18.11 -9.31 -5.99
N SER A 9 -18.02 -8.01 -5.69
CA SER A 9 -19.00 -7.02 -6.14
C SER A 9 -18.26 -5.93 -6.91
N VAL A 10 -18.68 -5.77 -8.16
CA VAL A 10 -18.05 -4.91 -9.17
C VAL A 10 -18.01 -3.48 -8.65
N ASN A 11 -16.85 -3.01 -8.20
CA ASN A 11 -16.64 -1.61 -7.90
C ASN A 11 -15.47 -1.14 -8.78
N SER A 12 -15.75 -0.16 -9.63
CA SER A 12 -14.92 0.42 -10.69
C SER A 12 -13.66 1.15 -10.18
N ILE A 13 -13.09 0.71 -9.06
CA ILE A 13 -11.83 1.22 -8.52
C ILE A 13 -10.72 0.34 -9.09
N SER A 14 -10.43 0.59 -10.36
CA SER A 14 -9.38 -0.01 -11.16
C SER A 14 -8.00 0.25 -10.52
N ASN A 15 -7.14 -0.78 -10.56
CA ASN A 15 -5.78 -0.86 -10.01
C ASN A 15 -5.67 -1.33 -8.55
N ARG A 16 -6.12 -2.57 -8.30
CA ARG A 16 -5.65 -3.40 -7.18
C ARG A 16 -4.47 -4.23 -7.68
N LEU A 17 -3.30 -4.01 -7.11
CA LEU A 17 -2.10 -4.77 -7.44
C LEU A 17 -1.78 -5.73 -6.29
N ASP A 18 -1.63 -7.02 -6.60
CA ASP A 18 -1.08 -8.00 -5.67
C ASP A 18 0.36 -7.63 -5.37
N SER A 19 0.63 -7.26 -4.13
CA SER A 19 1.94 -6.78 -3.73
C SER A 19 2.36 -7.34 -2.38
N CYS A 20 3.67 -7.52 -2.21
CA CYS A 20 4.26 -7.97 -0.95
C CYS A 20 5.07 -6.84 -0.34
N ILE A 21 4.88 -6.56 0.95
CA ILE A 21 5.68 -5.54 1.64
C ILE A 21 7.11 -6.05 1.76
N THR A 22 8.05 -5.33 1.17
CA THR A 22 9.49 -5.64 1.25
C THR A 22 10.18 -4.84 2.33
N CYS A 23 9.80 -3.56 2.50
CA CYS A 23 10.38 -2.67 3.50
C CYS A 23 9.33 -1.68 4.03
N ILE A 24 9.50 -1.25 5.28
CA ILE A 24 8.73 -0.17 5.89
C ILE A 24 9.73 0.76 6.56
N GLU A 25 9.76 2.01 6.14
CA GLU A 25 10.70 3.02 6.63
C GLU A 25 9.94 4.29 7.04
N PRO A 26 10.39 5.02 8.06
CA PRO A 26 9.83 6.34 8.38
C PRO A 26 10.14 7.33 7.24
N ASP A 27 9.19 8.20 6.90
CA ASP A 27 9.44 9.32 5.99
C ASP A 27 10.10 10.48 6.75
N THR A 28 10.49 11.53 6.03
CA THR A 28 10.98 12.81 6.55
C THR A 28 9.99 13.44 7.54
N ASP A 29 8.69 13.24 7.32
CA ASP A 29 7.65 13.60 8.28
C ASP A 29 7.43 12.43 9.26
N PRO A 30 7.62 12.62 10.58
CA PRO A 30 7.45 11.56 11.57
C PRO A 30 6.01 11.01 11.65
N ALA A 31 5.02 11.74 11.14
CA ALA A 31 3.65 11.24 11.03
C ALA A 31 3.45 10.29 9.84
N MET A 32 4.45 10.15 8.96
CA MET A 32 4.38 9.43 7.70
C MET A 32 5.40 8.28 7.65
N VAL A 33 5.04 7.24 6.91
CA VAL A 33 5.89 6.08 6.64
C VAL A 33 5.83 5.74 5.16
N LEU A 34 6.96 5.29 4.65
CA LEU A 34 7.15 4.75 3.31
C LEU A 34 7.11 3.23 3.39
N VAL A 35 6.21 2.63 2.62
CA VAL A 35 6.06 1.19 2.51
C VAL A 35 6.44 0.77 1.09
N HIS A 36 7.50 -0.02 0.99
CA HIS A 36 7.97 -0.60 -0.25
C HIS A 36 7.21 -1.90 -0.50
N LEU A 37 6.72 -2.02 -1.72
CA LEU A 37 5.81 -3.06 -2.17
C LEU A 37 6.40 -3.67 -3.44
N ALA A 38 6.70 -4.97 -3.41
CA ALA A 38 7.05 -5.70 -4.62
C ALA A 38 5.77 -6.17 -5.31
N CYS A 39 5.59 -5.76 -6.55
CA CYS A 39 4.48 -6.15 -7.42
C CYS A 39 5.04 -6.83 -8.68
N GLY A 40 5.26 -8.14 -8.60
CA GLY A 40 5.88 -8.88 -9.70
C GLY A 40 7.30 -8.40 -9.99
N SER A 41 7.52 -7.86 -11.19
CA SER A 41 8.80 -7.27 -11.62
C SER A 41 9.02 -5.84 -11.12
N ASP A 42 7.95 -5.17 -10.68
CA ASP A 42 7.97 -3.75 -10.37
C ASP A 42 8.01 -3.52 -8.85
N GLN A 43 8.63 -2.40 -8.45
CA GLN A 43 8.59 -1.93 -7.07
C GLN A 43 7.73 -0.68 -6.98
N LEU A 44 6.84 -0.67 -5.99
CA LEU A 44 5.97 0.42 -5.66
C LEU A 44 6.36 0.96 -4.29
N VAL A 45 6.27 2.28 -4.11
CA VAL A 45 6.43 2.92 -2.81
C VAL A 45 5.11 3.60 -2.47
N ALA A 46 4.50 3.16 -1.37
CA ALA A 46 3.30 3.77 -0.84
C ALA A 46 3.67 4.63 0.36
N ARG A 47 3.32 5.92 0.29
CA ARG A 47 3.42 6.81 1.44
C ARG A 47 2.08 6.86 2.16
N LEU A 48 2.07 6.52 3.44
CA LEU A 48 0.88 6.57 4.28
C LEU A 48 1.22 7.09 5.68
N THR A 49 0.20 7.46 6.45
CA THR A 49 0.42 7.89 7.83
C THR A 49 0.84 6.70 8.69
N SER A 50 1.72 6.94 9.67
CA SER A 50 2.16 5.95 10.65
C SER A 50 0.96 5.35 11.40
N ARG A 51 -0.07 6.15 11.70
CA ARG A 51 -1.32 5.67 12.29
C ARG A 51 -2.01 4.63 11.41
N SER A 52 -2.14 4.90 10.11
CA SER A 52 -2.76 3.96 9.17
C SER A 52 -1.94 2.67 9.03
N ALA A 53 -0.62 2.77 8.97
CA ALA A 53 0.26 1.60 8.88
C ALA A 53 0.12 0.67 10.09
N ASN A 54 0.06 1.25 11.29
CA ASN A 54 -0.20 0.52 12.53
C ASN A 54 -1.62 -0.05 12.59
N GLN A 55 -2.63 0.72 12.18
CA GLN A 55 -4.03 0.25 12.18
C GLN A 55 -4.24 -0.93 11.22
N LEU A 56 -3.51 -0.95 10.10
CA LEU A 56 -3.54 -2.05 9.13
C LEU A 56 -2.57 -3.20 9.49
N ASN A 57 -1.84 -3.10 10.62
CA ASN A 57 -0.80 -4.04 11.04
C ASN A 57 0.15 -4.44 9.89
N LEU A 58 0.61 -3.44 9.13
CA LEU A 58 1.52 -3.67 8.01
C LEU A 58 2.87 -4.17 8.53
N GLN A 59 3.32 -5.31 7.99
CA GLN A 59 4.62 -5.91 8.30
C GLN A 59 5.29 -6.35 7.02
N VAL A 60 6.63 -6.36 7.03
CA VAL A 60 7.42 -6.94 5.93
C VAL A 60 7.03 -8.41 5.75
N GLY A 61 6.78 -8.81 4.51
CA GLY A 61 6.27 -10.14 4.15
C GLY A 61 4.74 -10.22 4.04
N ASN A 62 3.99 -9.21 4.49
CA ASN A 62 2.54 -9.20 4.30
C ASN A 62 2.20 -9.08 2.82
N LYS A 63 1.34 -9.98 2.34
CA LYS A 63 0.66 -9.83 1.05
C LYS A 63 -0.49 -8.85 1.23
N VAL A 64 -0.44 -7.76 0.48
CA VAL A 64 -1.42 -6.69 0.52
C VAL A 64 -1.86 -6.34 -0.89
N TRP A 65 -3.14 -5.98 -1.02
CA TRP A 65 -3.61 -5.36 -2.25
C TRP A 65 -3.37 -3.87 -2.18
N ALA A 66 -2.45 -3.38 -3.00
CA ALA A 66 -2.26 -1.96 -3.17
C ALA A 66 -3.44 -1.40 -3.96
N GLN A 67 -4.42 -0.80 -3.27
CA GLN A 67 -5.53 -0.10 -3.91
C GLN A 67 -5.17 1.36 -4.18
N ILE A 68 -4.85 1.65 -5.44
CA ILE A 68 -4.47 2.99 -5.90
C ILE A 68 -5.75 3.77 -6.21
N LYS A 69 -6.15 4.70 -5.32
CA LYS A 69 -7.04 5.79 -5.73
C LYS A 69 -6.17 6.78 -6.51
N SER A 70 -6.55 7.15 -7.73
CA SER A 70 -5.85 8.11 -8.62
C SER A 70 -5.36 9.37 -7.91
N VAL A 71 -4.23 9.28 -7.20
CA VAL A 71 -3.53 10.35 -6.53
C VAL A 71 -2.05 10.07 -6.74
N ALA A 72 -1.49 10.88 -7.63
CA ALA A 72 -0.08 11.16 -7.87
C ALA A 72 0.89 9.95 -7.88
N VAL A 73 1.14 9.41 -9.09
CA VAL A 73 2.45 8.84 -9.39
C VAL A 73 3.41 10.02 -9.48
N VAL A 74 4.22 10.19 -8.44
CA VAL A 74 5.30 11.20 -8.45
C VAL A 74 6.50 10.54 -9.14
N ARG A 75 6.97 11.18 -10.21
CA ARG A 75 8.14 10.76 -10.99
C ARG A 75 9.43 11.31 -10.38
#